data_AF-A0A086AE34-F1
#
_entry.id   AF-A0A086AE34-F1
#
_cell.length_a   1.000
_cell.length_b   1.000
_cell.length_c   1.000
_cell.angle_alpha   90.00
_cell.angle_beta   90.00
_cell.angle_gamma   90.00
#
_symmetry.space_group_name_H-M   'P 1'
#
loop_
_entity.id
_entity.type
_entity.pdbx_description
1 polymer ?
#
loop_
_entity_poly.entity_id
_entity_poly.type
_entity_poly.pdbx_seq_one_letter_code
_entity_poly.pdbx_strand_id
1 'polypeptide(L)'
;MKKLIMLLTIVAGTVVMKAQKIQQKEIPASVQSALKKQFPDLKNVKWEKEKENYEAGFQSKGIIYSVLLNASGNIIETEVPVHIKDLPVPAREFILKKYPDHKIKEAAKITDSKGVETYEAEVNGMDLIFDTQGNFIKEIKD
;
A
#
# COMPACT_ATOMS: atom_id res chain seq x y z
N MET A 1 5.53 9.19 -6.54
CA MET A 1 6.28 8.34 -5.61
C MET A 1 5.71 6.99 -5.86
N LYS A 2 6.48 6.10 -6.48
CA LYS A 2 5.93 4.81 -6.91
C LYS A 2 5.67 4.00 -5.67
N LYS A 3 4.41 3.76 -5.34
CA LYS A 3 4.04 2.93 -4.21
C LYS A 3 3.90 1.50 -4.73
N LEU A 4 4.36 0.58 -3.91
CA LEU A 4 4.27 -0.83 -4.09
C LEU A 4 2.88 -1.37 -4.49
N ILE A 5 2.50 -1.41 -5.77
CA ILE A 5 1.32 -2.15 -6.26
C ILE A 5 1.31 -3.55 -5.62
N MET A 6 0.31 -3.82 -4.76
CA MET A 6 0.14 -5.11 -4.12
C MET A 6 -0.50 -6.09 -5.11
N LEU A 7 0.31 -6.47 -6.10
CA LEU A 7 -0.09 -7.16 -7.31
C LEU A 7 -0.84 -8.48 -7.01
N LEU A 8 -2.16 -8.47 -7.18
CA LEU A 8 -2.94 -9.68 -7.45
C LEU A 8 -2.62 -10.11 -8.89
N THR A 9 -1.73 -11.10 -9.03
CA THR A 9 -1.14 -11.52 -10.31
C THR A 9 -2.16 -11.90 -11.39
N ILE A 10 -2.21 -11.15 -12.50
CA ILE A 10 -2.47 -11.66 -13.86
C ILE A 10 -1.45 -11.03 -14.82
N VAL A 11 -0.77 -11.88 -15.58
CA VAL A 11 0.38 -11.56 -16.46
C VAL A 11 -0.06 -10.89 -17.77
N ALA A 12 0.60 -9.78 -18.16
CA ALA A 12 1.07 -9.49 -19.51
C ALA A 12 2.02 -8.26 -19.49
N GLY A 13 3.17 -8.38 -20.13
CA GLY A 13 4.33 -7.51 -19.90
C GLY A 13 4.25 -6.09 -20.47
N THR A 14 4.91 -5.18 -19.76
CA THR A 14 5.57 -3.97 -20.26
C THR A 14 6.76 -3.66 -19.34
N VAL A 15 7.70 -2.84 -19.80
CA VAL A 15 9.03 -2.59 -19.20
C VAL A 15 8.91 -2.11 -17.75
N VAL A 16 9.13 -3.02 -16.80
CA VAL A 16 9.08 -2.72 -15.36
C VAL A 16 10.45 -2.16 -14.94
N MET A 17 10.51 -0.87 -14.55
CA MET A 17 11.54 -0.42 -13.61
C MET A 17 11.27 -1.17 -12.30
N LYS A 18 11.93 -2.32 -12.12
CA LYS A 18 11.66 -3.25 -11.03
C LYS A 18 11.88 -2.55 -9.70
N ALA A 19 10.82 -2.42 -8.91
CA ALA A 19 10.98 -2.40 -7.47
C ALA A 19 11.86 -3.58 -7.06
N GLN A 20 12.86 -3.30 -6.24
CA GLN A 20 13.84 -4.30 -5.87
C GLN A 20 13.24 -5.18 -4.78
N LYS A 21 12.69 -6.32 -5.20
CA LYS A 21 12.50 -7.45 -4.31
C LYS A 21 13.85 -7.78 -3.70
N ILE A 22 13.97 -7.59 -2.40
CA ILE A 22 15.19 -7.86 -1.66
C ILE A 22 15.02 -9.10 -0.80
N GLN A 23 16.10 -9.84 -0.64
CA GLN A 23 16.05 -11.04 0.18
C GLN A 23 15.91 -10.63 1.64
N GLN A 24 15.17 -11.41 2.43
CA GLN A 24 14.98 -11.12 3.85
C GLN A 24 16.30 -10.92 4.61
N LYS A 25 17.39 -11.61 4.20
CA LYS A 25 18.73 -11.45 4.78
C LYS A 25 19.35 -10.06 4.59
N GLU A 26 18.82 -9.27 3.66
CA GLU A 26 19.29 -7.91 3.33
C GLU A 26 18.51 -6.83 4.12
N ILE A 27 17.47 -7.23 4.85
CA ILE A 27 16.68 -6.36 5.72
C ILE A 27 17.39 -6.22 7.07
N PRO A 28 17.63 -4.99 7.58
CA PRO A 28 18.18 -4.79 8.90
C PRO A 28 17.41 -5.57 9.98
N ALA A 29 18.13 -6.20 10.91
CA ALA A 29 17.51 -7.02 11.95
C ALA A 29 16.54 -6.21 12.85
N SER A 30 16.81 -4.91 13.03
CA SER A 30 15.92 -3.97 13.72
C SER A 30 14.56 -3.86 13.04
N VAL A 31 14.52 -3.73 11.71
CA VAL A 31 13.30 -3.62 10.90
C VAL A 31 12.49 -4.91 10.97
N GLN A 32 13.15 -6.07 10.81
CA GLN A 32 12.49 -7.37 10.92
C GLN A 32 11.89 -7.60 12.32
N SER A 33 12.65 -7.23 13.36
CA SER A 33 12.23 -7.38 14.75
C SER A 33 11.07 -6.47 15.10
N ALA A 34 11.08 -5.22 14.61
CA ALA A 34 10.00 -4.26 14.82
C ALA A 34 8.70 -4.76 14.17
N LEU A 35 8.76 -5.25 12.92
CA LEU A 35 7.59 -5.80 12.25
C LEU A 35 7.03 -7.01 13.01
N LYS A 36 7.89 -7.96 13.41
CA LYS A 36 7.48 -9.15 14.17
C LYS A 36 6.89 -8.82 15.53
N LYS A 37 7.40 -7.78 16.21
CA LYS A 37 6.85 -7.30 17.47
C LYS A 37 5.43 -6.76 17.30
N GLN A 38 5.16 -6.03 16.22
CA GLN A 38 3.84 -5.48 15.94
C GLN A 38 2.85 -6.52 15.41
N PHE A 39 3.34 -7.50 14.62
CA PHE A 39 2.53 -8.55 14.03
C PHE A 39 3.09 -9.95 14.38
N PRO A 40 2.88 -10.45 15.62
CA PRO A 40 3.46 -11.73 16.06
C PRO A 40 3.08 -12.94 15.19
N ASP A 41 1.92 -12.87 14.54
CA ASP A 41 1.34 -13.95 13.72
C ASP A 41 1.63 -13.81 12.21
N LEU A 42 2.56 -12.92 11.82
CA LEU A 42 2.87 -12.67 10.42
C LEU A 42 3.37 -13.93 9.69
N LYS A 43 2.89 -14.12 8.46
CA LYS A 43 3.22 -15.22 7.56
C LYS A 43 3.43 -14.71 6.14
N ASN A 44 4.17 -15.46 5.34
CA ASN A 44 4.39 -15.19 3.91
C ASN A 44 4.96 -13.79 3.62
N VAL A 45 5.89 -13.32 4.47
CA VAL A 45 6.49 -11.99 4.34
C VAL A 45 7.28 -11.89 3.05
N LYS A 46 6.98 -10.86 2.27
CA LYS A 46 7.75 -10.42 1.11
C LYS A 46 8.24 -9.02 1.39
N TRP A 47 9.53 -8.80 1.11
CA TRP A 47 10.17 -7.53 1.36
C TRP A 47 10.54 -6.84 0.06
N GLU A 48 10.29 -5.53 0.05
CA GLU A 48 10.65 -4.64 -1.04
C GLU A 48 11.42 -3.44 -0.49
N LYS A 49 12.37 -2.91 -1.27
CA LYS A 49 13.09 -1.68 -0.90
C LYS A 49 12.46 -0.49 -1.59
N GLU A 50 12.03 0.49 -0.79
CA GLU A 50 11.48 1.74 -1.28
C GLU A 50 12.38 2.92 -0.88
N LYS A 51 13.29 3.31 -1.77
CA LYS A 51 14.32 4.32 -1.49
C LYS A 51 15.14 3.94 -0.23
N GLU A 52 14.99 4.69 0.86
CA GLU A 52 15.63 4.50 2.17
C GLU A 52 14.82 3.60 3.11
N ASN A 53 13.58 3.24 2.72
CA ASN A 53 12.62 2.50 3.51
C ASN A 53 12.48 1.05 3.04
N TYR A 54 11.76 0.27 3.83
CA TYR A 54 11.49 -1.14 3.63
C TYR A 54 10.00 -1.39 3.73
N GLU A 55 9.42 -2.03 2.72
CA GLU A 55 8.03 -2.42 2.75
C GLU A 55 7.90 -3.93 2.94
N ALA A 56 7.01 -4.33 3.86
CA ALA A 56 6.67 -5.71 4.10
C ALA A 56 5.22 -5.99 3.69
N GLY A 57 5.05 -6.81 2.65
CA GLY A 57 3.79 -7.44 2.31
C GLY A 57 3.66 -8.80 3.01
N PHE A 58 2.63 -9.01 3.83
CA PHE A 58 2.46 -10.27 4.57
C PHE A 58 0.99 -10.53 4.93
N GLN A 59 0.71 -11.73 5.44
CA GLN A 59 -0.58 -12.06 6.03
C GLN A 59 -0.46 -12.16 7.55
N SER A 60 -1.41 -11.58 8.29
CA SER A 60 -1.51 -11.74 9.75
C SER A 60 -2.98 -11.88 10.14
N LYS A 61 -3.30 -12.91 10.93
CA LYS A 61 -4.68 -13.23 11.36
C LYS A 61 -5.71 -13.27 10.22
N GLY A 62 -5.29 -13.77 9.05
CA GLY A 62 -6.13 -13.87 7.86
C GLY A 62 -6.17 -12.61 6.98
N ILE A 63 -5.67 -11.47 7.45
CA ILE A 63 -5.68 -10.19 6.75
C ILE A 63 -4.34 -9.98 6.03
N ILE A 64 -4.40 -9.44 4.82
CA ILE A 64 -3.21 -9.02 4.06
C ILE A 64 -2.83 -7.59 4.47
N TYR A 65 -1.55 -7.38 4.73
CA TYR A 65 -0.97 -6.09 5.11
C TYR A 65 0.17 -5.71 4.17
N SER A 66 0.27 -4.43 3.85
CA SER A 66 1.52 -3.78 3.45
C SER A 66 1.95 -2.85 4.57
N VAL A 67 3.20 -2.93 5.01
CA VAL A 67 3.71 -2.06 6.07
C VAL A 67 5.02 -1.44 5.63
N LEU A 68 5.04 -0.12 5.53
CA LEU A 68 6.24 0.66 5.24
C LEU A 68 6.96 1.01 6.54
N LEU A 69 8.22 0.64 6.64
CA LEU A 69 9.09 0.94 7.77
C LEU A 69 10.32 1.72 7.33
N ASN A 70 10.76 2.65 8.16
CA ASN A 70 12.07 3.29 7.96
C ASN A 70 13.22 2.35 8.38
N ALA A 71 14.47 2.75 8.10
CA ALA A 71 15.66 1.95 8.46
C ALA A 71 15.85 1.71 9.97
N SER A 72 15.19 2.50 10.83
CA SER A 72 15.18 2.30 12.29
C SER A 72 14.11 1.29 12.75
N GLY A 73 13.25 0.83 11.85
CA GLY A 73 12.13 -0.08 12.17
C GLY A 73 10.86 0.63 12.64
N ASN A 74 10.77 1.96 12.52
CA ASN A 74 9.53 2.67 12.82
C ASN A 74 8.57 2.52 11.64
N ILE A 75 7.31 2.20 11.94
CA ILE A 75 6.23 2.16 10.95
C ILE A 75 5.93 3.58 10.50
N ILE A 76 6.01 3.80 9.19
CA ILE A 76 5.60 5.04 8.52
C ILE A 76 4.12 4.92 8.15
N GLU A 77 3.74 3.76 7.61
CA GLU A 77 2.44 3.53 7.00
C GLU A 77 2.06 2.05 7.11
N THR A 78 0.78 1.78 7.35
CA THR A 78 0.18 0.45 7.24
C THR A 78 -0.98 0.54 6.25
N GLU A 79 -1.00 -0.37 5.30
CA GLU A 79 -2.02 -0.46 4.28
C GLU A 79 -2.71 -1.82 4.36
N VAL A 80 -4.04 -1.78 4.27
CA VAL A 80 -4.88 -2.97 4.20
C VAL A 80 -5.71 -2.85 2.92
N PRO A 81 -5.55 -3.78 1.95
CA PRO A 81 -6.40 -3.80 0.77
C PRO A 81 -7.88 -3.89 1.17
N VAL A 82 -8.72 -3.10 0.51
CA VAL A 82 -10.17 -3.10 0.68
C VAL A 82 -10.85 -3.36 -0.66
N HIS A 83 -12.10 -3.84 -0.64
CA HIS A 83 -12.83 -3.92 -1.89
C HIS A 83 -13.16 -2.51 -2.36
N ILE A 84 -13.20 -2.29 -3.68
CA ILE A 84 -13.57 -1.00 -4.27
C ILE A 84 -14.94 -0.51 -3.76
N LYS A 85 -15.88 -1.44 -3.51
CA LYS A 85 -17.21 -1.13 -2.95
C LYS A 85 -17.17 -0.61 -1.51
N ASP A 86 -16.06 -0.84 -0.79
CA ASP A 86 -15.85 -0.43 0.60
C ASP A 86 -15.19 0.96 0.69
N LEU A 87 -14.77 1.54 -0.44
CA LEU A 87 -14.40 2.97 -0.51
C LEU A 87 -15.60 3.85 -0.16
N PRO A 88 -15.41 5.02 0.50
CA PRO A 88 -16.48 5.98 0.71
C PRO A 88 -17.22 6.32 -0.60
N VAL A 89 -18.54 6.43 -0.55
CA VAL A 89 -19.37 6.76 -1.73
C VAL A 89 -18.86 8.03 -2.44
N PRO A 90 -18.55 9.14 -1.73
CA PRO A 90 -18.07 10.35 -2.39
C PRO A 90 -16.74 10.17 -3.14
N ALA A 91 -15.86 9.29 -2.64
CA ALA A 91 -14.60 8.99 -3.33
C ALA A 91 -14.83 8.28 -4.66
N ARG A 92 -15.74 7.29 -4.69
CA ARG A 92 -16.08 6.58 -5.94
C ARG A 92 -16.74 7.48 -6.96
N GLU A 93 -17.64 8.37 -6.52
CA GLU A 93 -18.28 9.37 -7.39
C GLU A 93 -17.27 10.37 -7.94
N PHE A 94 -16.34 10.84 -7.11
CA PHE A 94 -15.25 11.71 -7.52
C PHE A 94 -14.39 11.04 -8.61
N ILE A 95 -14.00 9.79 -8.39
CA ILE A 95 -13.20 9.02 -9.35
C ILE A 95 -13.95 8.87 -10.68
N LEU A 96 -15.22 8.45 -10.65
CA LEU A 96 -16.02 8.29 -11.86
C LEU A 96 -16.13 9.59 -12.67
N LYS A 97 -16.24 10.73 -11.98
CA LYS A 97 -16.29 12.05 -12.63
C LYS A 97 -14.95 12.48 -13.20
N LYS A 98 -13.85 12.26 -12.47
CA LYS A 98 -12.49 12.70 -12.87
C LYS A 98 -11.88 11.78 -13.94
N TYR A 99 -12.20 10.50 -13.89
CA TYR A 99 -11.65 9.44 -14.72
C TYR A 99 -12.77 8.59 -15.37
N PRO A 100 -13.61 9.17 -16.23
CA PRO A 100 -14.81 8.50 -16.75
C PRO A 100 -14.52 7.21 -17.53
N ASP A 101 -13.35 7.14 -18.17
CA ASP A 101 -12.94 6.01 -19.01
C ASP A 101 -11.99 5.02 -18.32
N HIS A 102 -11.67 5.22 -17.04
CA HIS A 102 -10.72 4.38 -16.32
C HIS A 102 -11.38 3.67 -15.14
N LYS A 103 -10.96 2.43 -14.91
CA LYS A 103 -11.39 1.63 -13.76
C LYS A 103 -10.46 1.87 -12.58
N ILE A 104 -11.01 1.80 -11.38
CA ILE A 104 -10.23 1.62 -10.16
C ILE A 104 -9.61 0.22 -10.22
N LYS A 105 -8.28 0.14 -10.17
CA LYS A 105 -7.56 -1.14 -10.20
C LYS A 105 -7.42 -1.74 -8.81
N GLU A 106 -7.02 -0.91 -7.86
CA GLU A 106 -6.75 -1.29 -6.48
C GLU A 106 -7.32 -0.24 -5.53
N ALA A 107 -7.63 -0.67 -4.30
CA ALA A 107 -8.09 0.20 -3.24
C ALA A 107 -7.53 -0.28 -1.90
N ALA A 108 -7.11 0.66 -1.07
CA ALA A 108 -6.56 0.35 0.25
C ALA A 108 -7.09 1.34 1.30
N LYS A 109 -7.16 0.85 2.54
CA LYS A 109 -7.22 1.70 3.72
C LYS A 109 -5.80 1.87 4.25
N ILE A 110 -5.41 3.11 4.44
CA ILE A 110 -4.08 3.51 4.90
C ILE A 110 -4.20 4.04 6.32
N THR A 111 -3.23 3.71 7.16
CA THR A 111 -3.05 4.29 8.49
C THR A 111 -1.60 4.76 8.63
N ASP A 112 -1.41 6.07 8.85
CA ASP A 112 -0.08 6.63 9.03
C ASP A 112 0.47 6.43 10.45
N SER A 113 1.74 6.80 10.66
CA SER A 113 2.40 6.75 11.98
C SER A 113 1.70 7.53 13.11
N LYS A 114 0.78 8.45 12.80
CA LYS A 114 -0.01 9.24 13.76
C LYS A 114 -1.39 8.64 14.01
N GLY A 115 -1.73 7.54 13.34
CA GLY A 115 -3.04 6.91 13.40
C GLY A 115 -4.09 7.60 12.53
N VAL A 116 -3.69 8.48 11.62
CA VAL A 116 -4.63 9.10 10.67
C VAL A 116 -4.99 8.09 9.61
N GLU A 117 -6.29 7.89 9.40
CA GLU A 117 -6.81 6.98 8.39
C GLU A 117 -7.18 7.72 7.11
N THR A 118 -6.80 7.14 5.97
CA THR A 118 -7.18 7.60 4.63
C THR A 118 -7.53 6.41 3.75
N TYR A 119 -8.21 6.68 2.65
CA TYR A 119 -8.43 5.71 1.58
C TYR A 119 -7.60 6.06 0.36
N GLU A 120 -7.10 5.03 -0.31
CA GLU A 120 -6.40 5.14 -1.59
C GLU A 120 -7.17 4.37 -2.66
N ALA A 121 -7.15 4.90 -3.88
CA ALA A 121 -7.62 4.21 -5.08
C ALA A 121 -6.64 4.45 -6.24
N GLU A 122 -6.10 3.37 -6.81
CA GLU A 122 -5.24 3.43 -7.99
C GLU A 122 -6.11 3.53 -9.26
N VAL A 123 -5.95 4.63 -9.99
CA VAL A 123 -6.67 4.90 -11.25
C VAL A 123 -5.70 5.50 -12.25
N ASN A 124 -5.56 4.87 -13.42
CA ASN A 124 -4.69 5.36 -14.50
C ASN A 124 -3.22 5.62 -14.09
N GLY A 125 -2.67 4.80 -13.19
CA GLY A 125 -1.29 4.97 -12.67
C GLY A 125 -1.14 6.18 -11.73
N MET A 126 -2.24 6.58 -11.09
CA MET A 126 -2.28 7.60 -10.07
C MET A 126 -2.97 7.05 -8.83
N ASP A 127 -2.41 7.36 -7.66
CA ASP A 127 -3.02 7.08 -6.37
C ASP A 127 -3.80 8.31 -5.93
N LEU A 128 -5.12 8.15 -5.85
CA LEU A 128 -6.00 9.18 -5.32
C LEU A 128 -6.24 8.92 -3.84
N ILE A 129 -5.86 9.89 -3.01
CA ILE A 129 -6.00 9.82 -1.56
C ILE A 129 -7.22 10.61 -1.12
N PHE A 130 -8.04 9.97 -0.30
CA PHE A 130 -9.26 10.52 0.28
C PHE A 130 -9.23 10.42 1.79
N ASP A 131 -9.91 11.33 2.48
CA ASP A 131 -10.19 11.16 3.90
C ASP A 131 -11.24 10.05 4.15
N THR A 132 -11.54 9.80 5.42
CA THR A 132 -12.53 8.78 5.82
C THR A 132 -13.97 9.10 5.41
N GLN A 133 -14.26 10.34 5.02
CA GLN A 133 -15.55 10.77 4.49
C GLN A 133 -15.62 10.68 2.95
N GLY A 134 -14.48 10.43 2.30
CA GLY A 134 -14.37 10.37 0.85
C GLY A 134 -14.05 11.71 0.20
N ASN A 135 -13.64 12.73 0.96
CA ASN A 135 -13.19 13.99 0.39
C ASN A 135 -11.79 13.81 -0.20
N PHE A 136 -11.60 14.29 -1.43
CA PHE A 136 -10.31 14.22 -2.12
C PHE A 136 -9.26 15.08 -1.39
N ILE A 137 -8.10 14.49 -1.08
CA ILE A 137 -6.97 15.17 -0.44
C ILE A 137 -5.92 15.51 -1.49
N LYS A 138 -5.44 14.49 -2.21
CA LYS A 138 -4.32 14.62 -3.15
C LYS A 138 -4.28 13.47 -4.13
N GLU A 139 -3.49 13.67 -5.17
CA GLU A 139 -3.21 12.67 -6.20
C GLU A 139 -1.69 12.56 -6.35
N ILE A 140 -1.20 11.32 -6.35
CA ILE A 140 0.23 11.02 -6.40
C ILE A 140 0.45 10.10 -7.59
N LYS A 141 1.50 10.36 -8.37
CA LYS A 141 1.90 9.44 -9.42
C LYS A 141 2.51 8.18 -8.84
N ASP A 142 1.92 7.05 -9.17
CA ASP A 142 2.43 5.71 -8.92
C ASP A 142 3.65 5.37 -9.82
#